data_AF-A0A3D1I073-F1
#
_entry.id   AF-A0A3D1I073-F1
#
_cell.length_a   1.000
_cell.length_b   1.000
_cell.length_c   1.000
_cell.angle_alpha   90.00
_cell.angle_beta   90.00
_cell.angle_gamma   90.00
#
_symmetry.space_group_name_H-M   'P 1'
#
loop_
_entity.id
_entity.type
_entity.pdbx_description
1 polymer ?
#
loop_
_entity_poly.entity_id
_entity_poly.type
_entity_poly.pdbx_seq_one_letter_code
_entity_poly.pdbx_strand_id
1 'polypeptide(L)'
;MSTISVLPSQIANWLSEQTRLSGIRFITEYPAVKKEIPLKRVTVAVGIGEMDIVDSFTANDEGVLVKNEYCRLANIKVKLAIHVPYSKGGATCHDVLTTIIDCLTFDTDLNVVESGCSGIKADRDTDAFVLDAYILMQADFCPADTTGLNFHCFLDKTLLCGSHIRDTVKHVTAEDKALWNAPLKMGTYIGTGAKSRSIKVGFKPTGVLLFCKSMPAAVADFEGSATTCYIAAATQAGGMPGLSISSDGFSISTASDVNGSKNLLNALGMTYIYIALKI
;
A
#
# COMPACT_ATOMS: atom_id res chain seq x y z
N MET A 1 -10.35 -6.04 -18.92
CA MET A 1 -11.54 -5.14 -18.92
C MET A 1 -11.35 -4.15 -17.79
N SER A 2 -11.62 -2.86 -18.01
CA SER A 2 -11.54 -1.86 -16.95
C SER A 2 -12.61 -2.13 -15.89
N THR A 3 -12.24 -2.13 -14.61
CA THR A 3 -13.14 -2.50 -13.50
C THR A 3 -14.37 -1.59 -13.38
N ILE A 4 -14.33 -0.35 -13.88
CA ILE A 4 -15.50 0.55 -13.94
C ILE A 4 -16.61 0.00 -14.83
N SER A 5 -16.28 -0.62 -15.97
CA SER A 5 -17.31 -1.19 -16.86
C SER A 5 -17.97 -2.45 -16.28
N VAL A 6 -17.43 -3.00 -15.19
CA VAL A 6 -17.92 -4.20 -14.50
C VAL A 6 -18.73 -3.83 -13.25
N LEU A 7 -18.72 -2.57 -12.81
CA LEU A 7 -19.48 -2.13 -11.63
C LEU A 7 -20.98 -2.45 -11.73
N PRO A 8 -21.68 -2.22 -12.86
CA PRO A 8 -23.10 -2.56 -12.96
C PRO A 8 -23.37 -4.05 -12.80
N SER A 9 -22.48 -4.92 -13.31
CA SER A 9 -22.63 -6.37 -13.15
C SER A 9 -22.32 -6.82 -11.73
N GLN A 10 -21.35 -6.19 -11.05
CA GLN A 10 -21.08 -6.45 -9.63
C GLN A 10 -22.28 -6.09 -8.74
N ILE A 11 -22.86 -4.90 -8.93
CA ILE A 11 -24.05 -4.46 -8.19
C ILE A 11 -25.24 -5.39 -8.49
N ALA A 12 -25.48 -5.71 -9.76
CA ALA A 12 -26.57 -6.62 -10.15
C ALA A 12 -26.41 -8.03 -9.56
N ASN A 13 -25.19 -8.56 -9.53
CA ASN A 13 -24.90 -9.87 -8.94
C ASN A 13 -25.13 -9.83 -7.43
N TRP A 14 -24.59 -8.83 -6.74
CA TRP A 14 -24.75 -8.68 -5.30
C TRP A 14 -26.22 -8.53 -4.88
N LEU A 15 -27.00 -7.73 -5.63
CA LEU A 15 -28.44 -7.59 -5.39
C LEU A 15 -29.21 -8.91 -5.60
N SER A 16 -28.75 -9.74 -6.55
CA SER A 16 -29.37 -11.05 -6.83
C SER A 16 -29.14 -12.08 -5.71
N GLU A 17 -28.09 -11.90 -4.90
CA GLU A 17 -27.77 -12.77 -3.76
C GLU A 17 -28.60 -12.44 -2.50
N GLN A 18 -29.29 -11.29 -2.48
CA GLN A 18 -30.07 -10.86 -1.32
C GLN A 18 -31.38 -11.64 -1.19
N THR A 19 -31.60 -12.27 -0.03
CA THR A 19 -32.81 -13.06 0.26
C THR A 19 -34.09 -12.24 0.14
N ARG A 20 -34.05 -10.97 0.54
CA ARG A 20 -35.13 -9.97 0.42
C ARG A 20 -35.55 -9.70 -1.04
N LEU A 21 -34.67 -9.95 -2.00
CA LEU A 21 -34.86 -9.66 -3.42
C LEU A 21 -35.01 -10.93 -4.29
N SER A 22 -35.18 -12.11 -3.67
CA SER A 22 -35.23 -13.42 -4.34
C SER A 22 -36.32 -13.59 -5.42
N GLY A 23 -37.31 -12.70 -5.47
CA GLY A 23 -38.36 -12.67 -6.50
C GLY A 23 -38.08 -11.73 -7.69
N ILE A 24 -36.93 -11.04 -7.71
CA ILE A 24 -36.59 -10.01 -8.70
C ILE A 24 -35.43 -10.50 -9.57
N ARG A 25 -35.55 -10.28 -10.88
CA ARG A 25 -34.47 -10.56 -11.83
C ARG A 25 -33.64 -9.29 -12.02
N PHE A 26 -32.35 -9.34 -11.68
CA PHE A 26 -31.42 -8.26 -12.01
C PHE A 26 -30.72 -8.55 -13.34
N ILE A 27 -30.58 -7.51 -14.17
CA ILE A 27 -29.83 -7.53 -15.42
C ILE A 27 -28.97 -6.26 -15.49
N THR A 28 -27.93 -6.27 -16.31
CA THR A 28 -27.21 -5.03 -16.63
C THR A 28 -27.87 -4.34 -17.82
N GLU A 29 -27.81 -3.01 -17.86
CA GLU A 29 -28.24 -2.23 -19.02
C GLU A 29 -27.30 -2.45 -20.22
N TYR A 30 -26.02 -2.69 -19.94
CA TYR A 30 -25.00 -3.01 -20.93
C TYR A 30 -24.21 -4.27 -20.52
N PRO A 31 -23.99 -5.24 -21.43
CA PRO A 31 -24.59 -5.35 -22.77
C PRO A 31 -26.10 -5.60 -22.68
N ALA A 32 -26.85 -5.11 -23.67
CA ALA A 32 -28.32 -5.16 -23.64
C ALA A 32 -28.86 -6.59 -23.63
N VAL A 33 -29.48 -7.00 -22.51
CA VAL A 33 -30.15 -8.29 -22.38
C VAL A 33 -31.61 -8.17 -22.79
N LYS A 34 -32.08 -9.06 -23.68
CA LYS A 34 -33.50 -9.09 -24.09
C LYS A 34 -34.39 -9.39 -22.89
N LYS A 35 -35.38 -8.51 -22.67
CA LYS A 35 -36.47 -8.71 -21.71
C LYS A 35 -37.51 -9.64 -22.32
N GLU A 36 -38.17 -10.43 -21.47
CA GLU A 36 -39.29 -11.28 -21.89
C GLU A 36 -40.50 -10.39 -22.21
N ILE A 37 -41.22 -10.69 -23.30
CA ILE A 37 -42.45 -10.00 -23.70
C ILE A 37 -43.56 -11.06 -23.83
N PRO A 38 -44.67 -10.95 -23.08
CA PRO A 38 -44.91 -10.02 -21.98
C PRO A 38 -44.02 -10.32 -20.76
N LEU A 39 -43.75 -9.30 -19.93
CA LEU A 39 -42.91 -9.45 -18.75
C LEU A 39 -43.61 -10.34 -17.71
N LYS A 40 -42.99 -11.47 -17.34
CA LYS A 40 -43.57 -12.42 -16.37
C LYS A 40 -43.17 -12.16 -14.91
N ARG A 41 -42.04 -11.48 -14.70
CA ARG A 41 -41.44 -11.25 -13.39
C ARG A 41 -40.86 -9.85 -13.30
N VAL A 42 -40.80 -9.32 -12.08
CA VAL A 42 -40.16 -8.02 -11.83
C VAL A 42 -38.70 -8.11 -12.27
N THR A 43 -38.29 -7.17 -13.10
CA THR A 43 -36.93 -7.13 -13.66
C THR A 43 -36.33 -5.75 -13.46
N VAL A 44 -35.13 -5.68 -12.91
CA VAL A 44 -34.41 -4.43 -12.66
C VAL A 44 -33.16 -4.41 -13.52
N ALA A 45 -33.04 -3.38 -14.36
CA ALA A 45 -31.83 -3.15 -15.13
C ALA A 45 -30.92 -2.15 -14.39
N VAL A 46 -29.67 -2.53 -14.17
CA VAL A 46 -28.64 -1.72 -13.49
C VAL A 46 -27.66 -1.17 -14.52
N GLY A 47 -27.42 0.13 -14.50
CA GLY A 47 -26.51 0.82 -15.41
C GLY A 47 -25.74 1.96 -14.73
N ILE A 48 -24.77 2.54 -15.43
CA ILE A 48 -24.10 3.77 -15.00
C ILE A 48 -24.73 4.94 -15.75
N GLY A 49 -25.23 5.93 -15.00
CA GLY A 49 -25.74 7.16 -15.57
C GLY A 49 -24.65 8.18 -15.82
N GLU A 50 -23.89 8.49 -14.77
CA GLU A 50 -22.88 9.56 -14.76
C GLU A 50 -21.80 9.19 -13.74
N MET A 51 -20.57 9.63 -13.99
CA MET A 51 -19.46 9.42 -13.07
C MET A 51 -18.52 10.62 -13.16
N ASP A 52 -18.39 11.33 -12.04
CA ASP A 52 -17.51 12.48 -11.91
C ASP A 52 -16.42 12.18 -10.89
N ILE A 53 -15.18 12.48 -11.24
CA ILE A 53 -14.04 12.36 -10.33
C ILE A 53 -13.53 13.77 -10.06
N VAL A 54 -13.70 14.23 -8.82
CA VAL A 54 -13.24 15.53 -8.35
C VAL A 54 -12.06 15.36 -7.40
N ASP A 55 -11.19 16.37 -7.34
CA ASP A 55 -10.14 16.41 -6.32
C ASP A 55 -10.78 16.47 -4.94
N SER A 56 -10.26 15.69 -3.98
CA SER A 56 -10.78 15.71 -2.61
C SER A 56 -10.09 16.79 -1.78
N PHE A 57 -10.79 17.30 -0.78
CA PHE A 57 -10.30 18.32 0.15
C PHE A 57 -10.57 17.86 1.58
N THR A 58 -9.62 18.07 2.48
CA THR A 58 -9.74 17.73 3.89
C THR A 58 -9.47 18.97 4.74
N ALA A 59 -10.27 19.16 5.79
CA ALA A 59 -10.03 20.23 6.75
C ALA A 59 -8.75 19.95 7.55
N ASN A 60 -7.86 20.94 7.65
CA ASN A 60 -6.75 20.89 8.60
C ASN A 60 -7.24 21.17 10.03
N ASP A 61 -6.34 21.13 11.02
CA ASP A 61 -6.66 21.37 12.44
C ASP A 61 -7.22 22.79 12.71
N GLU A 62 -7.17 23.69 11.73
CA GLU A 62 -7.71 25.05 11.75
C GLU A 62 -9.04 25.18 10.99
N GLY A 63 -9.60 24.07 10.49
CA GLY A 63 -10.86 24.04 9.74
C GLY A 63 -10.76 24.51 8.29
N VAL A 64 -9.55 24.78 7.79
CA VAL A 64 -9.32 25.22 6.41
C VAL A 64 -9.26 24.00 5.49
N LEU A 65 -10.07 24.00 4.43
CA LEU A 65 -10.06 22.96 3.42
C LEU A 65 -8.75 23.04 2.61
N VAL A 66 -7.86 22.08 2.83
CA VAL A 66 -6.63 21.93 2.05
C VAL A 66 -6.85 20.84 1.00
N LYS A 67 -6.34 21.09 -0.21
CA LYS A 67 -6.38 20.09 -1.30
C LYS A 67 -5.65 18.84 -0.84
N ASN A 68 -6.34 17.71 -0.85
CA ASN A 68 -5.71 16.43 -0.61
C ASN A 68 -5.07 15.97 -1.92
N GLU A 69 -3.78 16.28 -2.09
CA GLU A 69 -3.03 16.05 -3.33
C GLU A 69 -3.02 14.59 -3.79
N TYR A 70 -3.32 13.67 -2.88
CA TYR A 70 -3.26 12.24 -3.12
C TYR A 70 -4.64 11.58 -3.24
N CYS A 71 -5.71 12.26 -2.86
CA CYS A 71 -7.05 11.66 -2.85
C CYS A 71 -7.99 12.34 -3.85
N ARG A 72 -8.81 11.53 -4.52
CA ARG A 72 -9.91 12.01 -5.37
C ARG A 72 -11.22 11.44 -4.86
N LEU A 73 -12.27 12.24 -4.89
CA LEU A 73 -13.62 11.79 -4.58
C LEU A 73 -14.32 11.48 -5.90
N ALA A 74 -14.89 10.29 -6.03
CA ALA A 74 -15.77 10.00 -7.15
C ALA A 74 -17.23 9.99 -6.74
N ASN A 75 -18.02 10.71 -7.52
CA ASN A 75 -19.46 10.68 -7.48
C ASN A 75 -19.93 9.78 -8.62
N ILE A 76 -20.54 8.65 -8.28
CA ILE A 76 -21.02 7.68 -9.25
C ILE A 76 -22.54 7.63 -9.14
N LYS A 77 -23.21 7.97 -10.25
CA LYS A 77 -24.66 7.90 -10.37
C LYS A 77 -25.04 6.60 -11.06
N VAL A 78 -25.51 5.64 -10.28
CA VAL A 78 -26.06 4.37 -10.77
C VAL A 78 -27.51 4.59 -11.19
N LYS A 79 -27.88 4.11 -12.38
CA LYS A 79 -29.25 4.10 -12.87
C LYS A 79 -29.89 2.74 -12.65
N LEU A 80 -31.13 2.75 -12.20
CA LEU A 80 -31.97 1.57 -11.99
C LEU A 80 -33.25 1.74 -12.80
N ALA A 81 -33.49 0.85 -13.76
CA ALA A 81 -34.75 0.82 -14.50
C ALA A 81 -35.57 -0.37 -14.04
N ILE A 82 -36.58 -0.11 -13.21
CA ILE A 82 -37.42 -1.11 -12.56
C ILE A 82 -38.63 -1.40 -13.45
N HIS A 83 -38.79 -2.65 -13.87
CA HIS A 83 -39.89 -3.10 -14.72
C HIS A 83 -40.76 -4.07 -13.95
N VAL A 84 -42.03 -3.74 -13.78
CA VAL A 84 -43.02 -4.54 -13.07
C VAL A 84 -44.16 -4.92 -14.01
N PRO A 85 -44.56 -6.20 -14.10
CA PRO A 85 -45.69 -6.60 -14.93
C PRO A 85 -47.00 -5.88 -14.55
N TYR A 86 -47.84 -5.54 -15.52
CA TYR A 86 -49.13 -4.87 -15.23
C TYR A 86 -50.01 -5.58 -14.20
N SER A 87 -49.92 -6.92 -14.13
CA SER A 87 -50.67 -7.73 -13.17
C SER A 87 -50.36 -7.44 -11.69
N LYS A 88 -49.21 -6.82 -11.38
CA LYS A 88 -48.80 -6.49 -10.00
C LYS A 88 -49.09 -5.04 -9.59
N GLY A 89 -49.53 -4.19 -10.51
CA GLY A 89 -49.83 -2.78 -10.25
C GLY A 89 -48.58 -1.89 -10.09
N GLY A 90 -48.75 -0.59 -10.32
CA GLY A 90 -47.66 0.38 -10.31
C GLY A 90 -47.06 0.65 -8.93
N ALA A 91 -47.82 0.47 -7.84
CA ALA A 91 -47.31 0.65 -6.48
C ALA A 91 -46.11 -0.25 -6.18
N THR A 92 -46.12 -1.48 -6.72
CA THR A 92 -45.03 -2.45 -6.61
C THR A 92 -43.70 -1.90 -7.14
N CYS A 93 -43.69 -0.93 -8.07
CA CYS A 93 -42.45 -0.28 -8.51
C CYS A 93 -41.75 0.46 -7.36
N HIS A 94 -42.52 1.16 -6.52
CA HIS A 94 -41.98 1.87 -5.36
C HIS A 94 -41.54 0.90 -4.26
N ASP A 95 -42.31 -0.17 -4.00
CA ASP A 95 -41.94 -1.18 -3.01
C ASP A 95 -40.59 -1.85 -3.35
N VAL A 96 -40.39 -2.17 -4.64
CA VAL A 96 -39.14 -2.74 -5.14
C VAL A 96 -37.99 -1.74 -5.00
N LEU A 97 -38.22 -0.46 -5.33
CA LEU A 97 -37.21 0.58 -5.17
C LEU A 97 -36.80 0.75 -3.71
N THR A 98 -37.76 0.85 -2.79
CA THR A 98 -37.51 0.99 -1.35
C THR A 98 -36.71 -0.19 -0.83
N THR A 99 -37.07 -1.42 -1.21
CA THR A 99 -36.33 -2.62 -0.79
C THR A 99 -34.88 -2.60 -1.30
N ILE A 100 -34.64 -2.15 -2.54
CA ILE A 100 -33.28 -2.03 -3.09
C ILE A 100 -32.49 -0.96 -2.35
N ILE A 101 -33.07 0.21 -2.10
CA ILE A 101 -32.43 1.30 -1.35
C ILE A 101 -32.06 0.81 0.05
N ASP A 102 -32.99 0.16 0.76
CA ASP A 102 -32.74 -0.38 2.10
C ASP A 102 -31.59 -1.39 2.10
N CYS A 103 -31.54 -2.31 1.12
CA CYS A 103 -30.43 -3.27 1.03
C CYS A 103 -29.10 -2.56 0.76
N LEU A 104 -29.07 -1.57 -0.13
CA LEU A 104 -27.85 -0.84 -0.44
C LEU A 104 -27.41 0.05 0.72
N THR A 105 -28.33 0.67 1.45
CA THR A 105 -28.00 1.57 2.56
C THR A 105 -27.62 0.81 3.84
N PHE A 106 -28.25 -0.33 4.13
CA PHE A 106 -28.06 -1.03 5.41
C PHE A 106 -27.20 -2.30 5.34
N ASP A 107 -27.09 -2.94 4.16
CA ASP A 107 -26.33 -4.19 4.02
C ASP A 107 -25.03 -4.04 3.22
N THR A 108 -24.68 -2.81 2.81
CA THR A 108 -23.43 -2.52 2.13
C THR A 108 -22.68 -1.36 2.78
N ASP A 109 -21.38 -1.30 2.52
CA ASP A 109 -20.54 -0.16 2.90
C ASP A 109 -20.58 0.98 1.84
N LEU A 110 -21.57 0.99 0.94
CA LEU A 110 -21.71 2.03 -0.06
C LEU A 110 -22.18 3.32 0.60
N ASN A 111 -21.44 4.41 0.39
CA ASN A 111 -21.86 5.73 0.82
C ASN A 111 -22.91 6.29 -0.15
N VAL A 112 -24.18 5.95 0.09
CA VAL A 112 -25.32 6.48 -0.65
C VAL A 112 -25.61 7.89 -0.15
N VAL A 113 -25.37 8.89 -1.01
CA VAL A 113 -25.55 10.31 -0.69
C VAL A 113 -26.95 10.77 -1.04
N GLU A 114 -27.46 10.29 -2.18
CA GLU A 114 -28.74 10.71 -2.71
C GLU A 114 -29.39 9.54 -3.47
N SER A 115 -30.70 9.43 -3.39
CA SER A 115 -31.48 8.51 -4.22
C SER A 115 -32.74 9.20 -4.70
N GLY A 116 -33.15 8.95 -5.93
CA GLY A 116 -34.35 9.56 -6.50
C GLY A 116 -35.01 8.66 -7.54
N CYS A 117 -36.27 8.95 -7.84
CA CYS A 117 -37.01 8.26 -8.90
C CYS A 117 -37.86 9.24 -9.72
N SER A 118 -38.18 8.81 -10.93
CA SER A 118 -39.09 9.50 -11.84
C SER A 118 -40.53 9.04 -11.62
N GLY A 119 -41.49 9.58 -12.37
CA GLY A 119 -42.86 9.07 -12.37
C GLY A 119 -42.95 7.69 -13.04
N ILE A 120 -43.91 6.86 -12.59
CA ILE A 120 -44.19 5.56 -13.21
C ILE A 120 -44.77 5.78 -14.61
N LYS A 121 -44.21 5.07 -15.60
CA LYS A 121 -44.69 5.04 -16.98
C LYS A 121 -45.24 3.66 -17.33
N ALA A 122 -46.26 3.62 -18.16
CA ALA A 122 -46.74 2.37 -18.75
C ALA A 122 -45.98 2.12 -20.06
N ASP A 123 -45.26 1.02 -20.16
CA ASP A 123 -44.61 0.56 -21.38
C ASP A 123 -45.45 -0.56 -22.01
N ARG A 124 -46.00 -0.27 -23.19
CA ARG A 124 -46.84 -1.21 -23.93
C ARG A 124 -46.02 -2.27 -24.67
N ASP A 125 -44.75 -2.01 -24.97
CA ASP A 125 -43.91 -2.96 -25.71
C ASP A 125 -43.45 -4.11 -24.81
N THR A 126 -43.33 -3.87 -23.50
CA THR A 126 -42.95 -4.88 -22.51
C THR A 126 -44.10 -5.33 -21.60
N ASP A 127 -45.31 -4.77 -21.77
CA ASP A 127 -46.47 -4.97 -20.88
C ASP A 127 -46.13 -4.76 -19.39
N ALA A 128 -45.42 -3.67 -19.10
CA ALA A 128 -44.88 -3.38 -17.78
C ALA A 128 -45.04 -1.91 -17.37
N PHE A 129 -45.17 -1.70 -16.06
CA PHE A 129 -44.88 -0.41 -15.44
C PHE A 129 -43.37 -0.25 -15.30
N VAL A 130 -42.87 0.90 -15.73
CA VAL A 130 -41.45 1.25 -15.69
C VAL A 130 -41.25 2.43 -14.74
N LEU A 131 -40.32 2.27 -13.80
CA LEU A 131 -39.86 3.32 -12.90
C LEU A 131 -38.35 3.49 -13.08
N ASP A 132 -37.94 4.65 -13.61
CA ASP A 132 -36.52 5.01 -13.68
C ASP A 132 -36.12 5.64 -12.35
N ALA A 133 -35.09 5.09 -11.72
CA ALA A 133 -34.52 5.55 -10.46
C ALA A 133 -33.00 5.71 -10.57
N TYR A 134 -32.42 6.48 -9.65
CA TYR A 134 -30.98 6.64 -9.54
C TYR A 134 -30.54 6.61 -8.08
N ILE A 135 -29.29 6.20 -7.90
CA ILE A 135 -28.58 6.22 -6.63
C ILE A 135 -27.24 6.89 -6.87
N LEU A 136 -26.98 7.97 -6.15
CA LEU A 136 -25.72 8.67 -6.14
C LEU A 136 -24.88 8.14 -4.97
N MET A 137 -23.73 7.58 -5.30
CA MET A 137 -22.80 7.04 -4.33
C MET A 137 -21.44 7.74 -4.43
N GLN A 138 -20.79 7.90 -3.27
CA GLN A 138 -19.47 8.50 -3.16
C GLN A 138 -18.42 7.46 -2.78
N ALA A 139 -17.25 7.53 -3.43
CA ALA A 139 -16.11 6.68 -3.12
C ALA A 139 -14.81 7.50 -3.11
N ASP A 140 -14.00 7.30 -2.07
CA ASP A 140 -12.68 7.93 -1.95
C ASP A 140 -11.61 7.09 -2.65
N PHE A 141 -10.85 7.73 -3.53
CA PHE A 141 -9.68 7.18 -4.22
C PHE A 141 -8.40 7.70 -3.57
N CYS A 142 -7.99 7.06 -2.46
CA CYS A 142 -6.76 7.37 -1.74
C CYS A 142 -5.69 6.27 -1.90
N PRO A 143 -4.42 6.60 -2.22
CA PRO A 143 -3.33 5.64 -2.37
C PRO A 143 -2.86 5.05 -1.03
N ALA A 144 -2.92 5.82 0.06
CA ALA A 144 -2.67 5.29 1.40
C ALA A 144 -3.84 4.42 1.86
N ASP A 145 -3.56 3.22 2.36
CA ASP A 145 -4.56 2.45 3.09
C ASP A 145 -5.01 3.24 4.33
N THR A 146 -6.34 3.37 4.50
CA THR A 146 -7.02 3.57 5.78
C THR A 146 -6.94 4.93 6.52
N THR A 147 -6.95 6.07 5.83
CA THR A 147 -7.19 7.37 6.53
C THR A 147 -8.27 8.27 5.93
N GLY A 148 -8.94 7.85 4.85
CA GLY A 148 -10.16 8.54 4.41
C GLY A 148 -11.26 8.35 5.45
N LEU A 149 -11.94 9.45 5.83
CA LEU A 149 -13.14 9.42 6.65
C LEU A 149 -14.31 8.69 5.95
N ASN A 150 -14.15 8.29 4.68
CA ASN A 150 -15.13 7.51 3.93
C ASN A 150 -14.57 6.17 3.44
N PHE A 151 -15.50 5.24 3.28
CA PHE A 151 -15.35 3.79 3.13
C PHE A 151 -14.51 3.31 1.94
N HIS A 152 -14.18 2.02 1.97
CA HIS A 152 -13.29 1.33 1.03
C HIS A 152 -13.67 1.51 -0.44
N CYS A 153 -12.71 1.95 -1.25
CA CYS A 153 -12.78 1.96 -2.70
C CYS A 153 -13.04 0.55 -3.27
N PHE A 154 -14.09 0.40 -4.08
CA PHE A 154 -14.46 -0.86 -4.75
C PHE A 154 -13.59 -1.19 -5.98
N LEU A 155 -12.76 -0.26 -6.47
CA LEU A 155 -11.82 -0.48 -7.58
C LEU A 155 -10.43 -0.85 -7.06
N ASP A 156 -9.77 -1.77 -7.78
CA ASP A 156 -8.41 -2.20 -7.49
C ASP A 156 -7.39 -1.04 -7.59
N LYS A 157 -6.67 -0.76 -6.49
CA LYS A 157 -5.61 0.25 -6.40
C LYS A 157 -4.51 0.07 -7.45
N THR A 158 -4.20 -1.17 -7.80
CA THR A 158 -3.16 -1.48 -8.80
C THR A 158 -3.56 -1.08 -10.22
N LEU A 159 -4.85 -0.86 -10.47
CA LEU A 159 -5.36 -0.41 -11.76
C LEU A 159 -5.27 1.11 -11.94
N LEU A 160 -5.52 1.88 -10.87
CA LEU A 160 -5.62 3.35 -10.94
C LEU A 160 -4.28 4.05 -10.69
N CYS A 161 -3.54 3.57 -9.70
CA CYS A 161 -2.25 4.15 -9.32
C CYS A 161 -1.11 3.15 -9.50
N GLY A 162 -1.32 2.02 -10.17
CA GLY A 162 -0.31 0.97 -10.28
C GLY A 162 0.99 1.41 -10.94
N SER A 163 0.97 2.39 -11.84
CA SER A 163 2.19 2.99 -12.38
C SER A 163 2.96 3.80 -11.33
N HIS A 164 2.25 4.51 -10.45
CA HIS A 164 2.85 5.25 -9.33
C HIS A 164 3.31 4.31 -8.21
N ILE A 165 2.45 3.39 -7.75
CA ILE A 165 2.76 2.41 -6.70
C ILE A 165 3.96 1.52 -7.08
N ARG A 166 4.15 1.22 -8.37
CA ARG A 166 5.30 0.46 -8.88
C ARG A 166 6.47 1.32 -9.35
N ASP A 167 6.39 2.65 -9.20
CA ASP A 167 7.46 3.58 -9.58
C ASP A 167 8.58 3.53 -8.53
N THR A 168 9.54 2.64 -8.71
CA THR A 168 10.71 2.49 -7.85
C THR A 168 11.72 3.63 -8.00
N VAL A 169 11.49 4.59 -8.90
CA VAL A 169 12.30 5.83 -9.02
C VAL A 169 11.79 6.87 -8.00
N LYS A 170 10.48 6.90 -7.74
CA LYS A 170 9.86 7.83 -6.77
C LYS A 170 9.60 7.20 -5.41
N HIS A 171 9.31 5.90 -5.37
CA HIS A 171 9.08 5.16 -4.13
C HIS A 171 10.34 4.45 -3.67
N VAL A 172 10.58 4.53 -2.37
CA VAL A 172 11.61 3.76 -1.66
C VAL A 172 11.29 2.28 -1.82
N THR A 173 12.25 1.50 -2.32
CA THR A 173 12.09 0.05 -2.43
C THR A 173 12.06 -0.60 -1.04
N ALA A 174 11.57 -1.84 -0.95
CA ALA A 174 11.60 -2.57 0.32
C ALA A 174 13.05 -2.78 0.80
N GLU A 175 13.97 -2.97 -0.15
CA GLU A 175 15.41 -3.10 0.06
C GLU A 175 16.02 -1.80 0.58
N ASP A 176 15.70 -0.65 -0.03
CA ASP A 176 16.16 0.67 0.42
C ASP A 176 15.62 0.98 1.83
N LYS A 177 14.35 0.66 2.10
CA LYS A 177 13.75 0.84 3.42
C LYS A 177 14.42 -0.06 4.47
N ALA A 178 14.79 -1.29 4.12
CA ALA A 178 15.52 -2.18 5.01
C ALA A 178 16.96 -1.68 5.27
N LEU A 179 17.61 -1.09 4.27
CA LEU A 179 18.92 -0.46 4.40
C LEU A 179 18.87 0.77 5.32
N TRP A 180 17.89 1.66 5.11
CA TRP A 180 17.74 2.90 5.88
C TRP A 180 17.33 2.69 7.33
N ASN A 181 16.56 1.64 7.62
CA ASN A 181 16.15 1.33 9.00
C ASN A 181 17.24 0.62 9.82
N ALA A 182 18.27 0.07 9.17
CA ALA A 182 19.40 -0.57 9.84
C ALA A 182 20.74 -0.33 9.12
N PRO A 183 21.17 0.94 8.94
CA PRO A 183 22.30 1.31 8.10
C PRO A 183 23.66 1.04 8.78
N LEU A 184 23.64 0.74 10.08
CA LEU A 184 24.84 0.51 10.87
C LEU A 184 24.61 -0.58 11.92
N LYS A 185 25.66 -1.35 12.19
CA LYS A 185 25.74 -2.25 13.33
C LYS A 185 26.94 -1.90 14.17
N MET A 186 26.69 -1.57 15.43
CA MET A 186 27.73 -1.36 16.44
C MET A 186 27.80 -2.56 17.36
N GLY A 187 29.00 -2.87 17.82
CA GLY A 187 29.19 -3.92 18.81
C GLY A 187 30.59 -3.90 19.39
N THR A 188 30.84 -4.87 20.26
CA THR A 188 32.12 -5.02 20.92
C THR A 188 32.60 -6.45 20.85
N TYR A 189 33.91 -6.65 20.88
CA TYR A 189 34.52 -7.95 21.10
C TYR A 189 35.71 -7.84 22.05
N ILE A 190 35.98 -8.94 22.75
CA ILE A 190 37.18 -9.09 23.57
C ILE A 190 38.25 -9.76 22.72
N GLY A 191 39.44 -9.16 22.68
CA GLY A 191 40.58 -9.67 21.93
C GLY A 191 41.12 -10.95 22.55
N THR A 192 41.50 -11.88 21.68
CA THR A 192 41.89 -13.25 22.08
C THR A 192 43.39 -13.51 21.95
N GLY A 193 44.16 -12.55 21.44
CA GLY A 193 45.59 -12.74 21.11
C GLY A 193 45.85 -13.57 19.85
N ALA A 194 44.81 -14.09 19.19
CA ALA A 194 44.96 -14.88 17.97
C ALA A 194 45.45 -14.02 16.79
N LYS A 195 46.27 -14.61 15.91
CA LYS A 195 46.84 -13.96 14.71
C LYS A 195 45.79 -13.47 13.71
N SER A 196 44.64 -14.12 13.66
CA SER A 196 43.53 -13.72 12.80
C SER A 196 42.21 -14.12 13.43
N ARG A 197 41.16 -13.34 13.17
CA ARG A 197 39.79 -13.60 13.62
C ARG A 197 38.79 -12.98 12.66
N SER A 198 37.68 -13.67 12.42
CA SER A 198 36.54 -13.12 11.70
C SER A 198 35.44 -12.71 12.66
N ILE A 199 34.81 -11.56 12.41
CA ILE A 199 33.68 -11.03 13.16
C ILE A 199 32.48 -10.94 12.22
N LYS A 200 31.42 -11.68 12.57
CA LYS A 200 30.19 -11.73 11.79
C LYS A 200 29.24 -10.62 12.23
N VAL A 201 28.79 -9.82 11.26
CA VAL A 201 27.82 -8.75 11.49
C VAL A 201 26.47 -9.05 10.84
N GLY A 202 26.39 -10.03 9.93
CA GLY A 202 25.15 -10.45 9.26
C GLY A 202 24.93 -9.80 7.90
N PHE A 203 25.92 -9.07 7.39
CA PHE A 203 25.91 -8.45 6.06
C PHE A 203 27.35 -8.16 5.64
N LYS A 204 27.59 -7.95 4.33
CA LYS A 204 28.85 -7.42 3.79
C LYS A 204 28.92 -5.90 4.04
N PRO A 205 29.80 -5.39 4.91
CA PRO A 205 29.90 -3.96 5.16
C PRO A 205 30.42 -3.19 3.93
N THR A 206 30.05 -1.92 3.81
CA THR A 206 30.68 -0.98 2.87
C THR A 206 31.81 -0.18 3.53
N GLY A 207 31.74 0.00 4.85
CA GLY A 207 32.82 0.52 5.68
C GLY A 207 32.83 -0.11 7.08
N VAL A 208 34.00 -0.24 7.68
CA VAL A 208 34.20 -0.67 9.06
C VAL A 208 35.20 0.25 9.75
N LEU A 209 34.83 0.77 10.91
CA LEU A 209 35.73 1.46 11.84
C LEU A 209 35.86 0.62 13.11
N LEU A 210 37.09 0.48 13.60
CA LEU A 210 37.42 -0.35 14.75
C LEU A 210 38.39 0.39 15.66
N PHE A 211 38.13 0.41 16.96
CA PHE A 211 39.04 1.02 17.93
C PHE A 211 39.01 0.31 19.29
N CYS A 212 40.13 0.36 20.01
CA CYS A 212 40.23 -0.20 21.35
C CYS A 212 39.64 0.73 22.41
N LYS A 213 38.83 0.18 23.32
CA LYS A 213 38.25 0.94 24.43
C LYS A 213 39.35 1.38 25.39
N SER A 214 39.29 2.65 25.83
CA SER A 214 40.20 3.25 26.83
C SER A 214 41.67 3.33 26.42
N MET A 215 41.99 3.18 25.13
CA MET A 215 43.33 3.42 24.59
C MET A 215 43.32 4.62 23.63
N PRO A 216 44.41 5.39 23.55
CA PRO A 216 44.57 6.38 22.49
C PRO A 216 44.68 5.69 21.12
N ALA A 217 44.37 6.42 20.05
CA ALA A 217 44.39 5.89 18.68
C ALA A 217 45.76 5.29 18.29
N ALA A 218 46.85 5.88 18.76
CA ALA A 218 48.20 5.36 18.62
C ALA A 218 49.05 5.70 19.85
N VAL A 219 50.01 4.83 20.17
CA VAL A 219 51.05 5.04 21.19
C VAL A 219 52.40 4.84 20.54
N ALA A 220 53.25 5.86 20.61
CA ALA A 220 54.64 5.78 20.16
C ALA A 220 55.54 5.28 21.31
N ASP A 221 56.38 4.31 20.99
CA ASP A 221 57.47 3.81 21.81
C ASP A 221 58.79 4.31 21.19
N PHE A 222 59.39 5.31 21.85
CA PHE A 222 60.63 5.93 21.37
C PHE A 222 61.87 5.08 21.67
N GLU A 223 61.82 4.20 22.67
CA GLU A 223 62.93 3.29 23.00
C GLU A 223 62.96 2.11 22.03
N GLY A 224 61.78 1.54 21.72
CA GLY A 224 61.62 0.47 20.75
C GLY A 224 61.53 0.92 19.29
N SER A 225 61.53 2.23 19.01
CA SER A 225 61.31 2.81 17.67
C SER A 225 60.07 2.25 16.95
N ALA A 226 58.98 2.08 17.70
CA ALA A 226 57.75 1.46 17.21
C ALA A 226 56.50 2.28 17.55
N THR A 227 55.47 2.21 16.73
CA THR A 227 54.15 2.81 17.01
C THR A 227 53.08 1.74 17.02
N THR A 228 52.30 1.68 18.10
CA THR A 228 51.17 0.75 18.22
C THR A 228 49.88 1.50 17.99
N CYS A 229 49.15 1.15 16.94
CA CYS A 229 47.85 1.71 16.59
C CYS A 229 46.73 0.83 17.14
N TYR A 230 45.79 1.44 17.85
CA TYR A 230 44.61 0.80 18.43
C TYR A 230 43.34 1.09 17.63
N ILE A 231 43.49 1.67 16.44
CA ILE A 231 42.42 2.03 15.51
C ILE A 231 42.70 1.44 14.13
N ALA A 232 41.66 1.01 13.43
CA ALA A 232 41.73 0.63 12.03
C ALA A 232 40.42 0.94 11.32
N ALA A 233 40.53 1.26 10.02
CA ALA A 233 39.38 1.47 9.14
C ALA A 233 39.56 0.66 7.85
N ALA A 234 38.46 0.14 7.32
CA ALA A 234 38.43 -0.53 6.03
C ALA A 234 37.16 -0.17 5.25
N THR A 235 37.30 -0.09 3.93
CA THR A 235 36.22 0.11 2.96
C THR A 235 36.31 -0.98 1.90
N GLN A 236 35.35 -1.04 0.97
CA GLN A 236 35.42 -1.97 -0.16
C GLN A 236 36.60 -1.69 -1.10
N ALA A 237 37.11 -0.46 -1.12
CA ALA A 237 38.27 -0.08 -1.93
C ALA A 237 39.62 -0.48 -1.28
N GLY A 238 39.61 -0.90 -0.01
CA GLY A 238 40.82 -1.22 0.74
C GLY A 238 40.71 -0.81 2.20
N GLY A 239 41.67 -1.25 3.01
CA GLY A 239 41.69 -0.98 4.45
C GLY A 239 43.09 -0.83 5.02
N MET A 240 43.14 -0.31 6.24
CA MET A 240 44.35 -0.25 7.03
C MET A 240 44.89 -1.68 7.29
N PRO A 241 46.22 -1.85 7.44
CA PRO A 241 46.82 -3.14 7.69
C PRO A 241 46.13 -3.91 8.83
N GLY A 242 45.84 -5.19 8.62
CA GLY A 242 45.21 -6.02 9.64
C GLY A 242 43.69 -5.92 9.74
N LEU A 243 43.00 -5.14 8.90
CA LEU A 243 41.53 -5.12 8.81
C LEU A 243 41.07 -5.29 7.35
N SER A 244 40.21 -6.27 7.10
CA SER A 244 39.63 -6.51 5.77
C SER A 244 38.14 -6.81 5.84
N ILE A 245 37.39 -6.39 4.81
CA ILE A 245 35.95 -6.66 4.68
C ILE A 245 35.74 -8.07 4.13
N SER A 246 34.74 -8.77 4.67
CA SER A 246 34.31 -10.11 4.23
C SER A 246 32.82 -10.08 3.82
N SER A 247 32.34 -11.17 3.22
CA SER A 247 30.95 -11.27 2.74
C SER A 247 29.88 -11.18 3.83
N ASP A 248 30.23 -11.42 5.09
CA ASP A 248 29.29 -11.44 6.24
C ASP A 248 29.81 -10.62 7.45
N GLY A 249 30.77 -9.73 7.22
CA GLY A 249 31.36 -8.87 8.25
C GLY A 249 32.78 -8.47 7.92
N PHE A 250 33.71 -8.67 8.84
CA PHE A 250 35.10 -8.30 8.64
C PHE A 250 36.06 -9.28 9.31
N SER A 251 37.30 -9.26 8.86
CA SER A 251 38.39 -10.05 9.42
C SER A 251 39.45 -9.12 9.95
N ILE A 252 39.94 -9.44 11.15
CA ILE A 252 41.09 -8.80 11.77
C ILE A 252 42.26 -9.75 11.71
N SER A 253 43.44 -9.25 11.41
CA SER A 253 44.71 -9.96 11.56
C SER A 253 45.72 -9.10 12.27
N THR A 254 46.68 -9.74 12.93
CA THR A 254 47.88 -9.06 13.38
C THR A 254 48.61 -8.56 12.13
N ALA A 255 48.60 -7.25 11.91
CA ALA A 255 49.35 -6.63 10.84
C ALA A 255 50.85 -6.85 11.09
N SER A 256 51.59 -7.23 10.05
CA SER A 256 53.04 -7.12 10.05
C SER A 256 53.44 -5.66 10.27
N ASP A 257 54.56 -5.41 10.94
CA ASP A 257 55.08 -4.04 11.09
C ASP A 257 55.27 -3.40 9.70
N VAL A 258 54.55 -2.30 9.45
CA VAL A 258 54.74 -1.49 8.23
C VAL A 258 55.41 -0.20 8.67
N ASN A 259 56.66 0.02 8.27
CA ASN A 259 57.45 1.21 8.63
C ASN A 259 57.48 1.49 10.15
N GLY A 260 57.65 0.45 10.97
CA GLY A 260 57.69 0.57 12.44
C GLY A 260 56.33 0.79 13.11
N SER A 261 55.22 0.73 12.35
CA SER A 261 53.87 0.82 12.89
C SER A 261 53.13 -0.52 12.82
N LYS A 262 52.45 -0.90 13.91
CA LYS A 262 51.60 -2.09 13.98
C LYS A 262 50.19 -1.78 14.45
N ASN A 263 49.21 -2.36 13.78
CA ASN A 263 47.82 -2.33 14.20
C ASN A 263 47.55 -3.47 15.18
N LEU A 264 47.23 -3.13 16.42
CA LEU A 264 46.95 -4.08 17.49
C LEU A 264 45.43 -4.21 17.67
N LEU A 265 44.81 -5.04 16.84
CA LEU A 265 43.34 -5.15 16.74
C LEU A 265 42.76 -6.37 17.45
N ASN A 266 43.58 -7.26 18.03
CA ASN A 266 43.10 -8.47 18.70
C ASN A 266 43.94 -8.86 19.95
N ALA A 267 44.46 -7.88 20.70
CA ALA A 267 45.26 -8.16 21.88
C ALA A 267 44.44 -8.90 22.96
N LEU A 268 45.08 -9.86 23.64
CA LEU A 268 44.44 -10.69 24.66
C LEU A 268 43.86 -9.82 25.79
N GLY A 269 42.57 -9.98 26.08
CA GLY A 269 41.89 -9.31 27.20
C GLY A 269 41.48 -7.86 26.94
N MET A 270 41.86 -7.27 25.81
CA MET A 270 41.47 -5.91 25.45
C MET A 270 40.07 -5.88 24.83
N THR A 271 39.26 -4.86 25.12
CA THR A 271 37.94 -4.70 24.52
C THR A 271 38.01 -3.76 23.33
N TYR A 272 37.46 -4.18 22.20
CA TYR A 272 37.38 -3.40 20.98
C TYR A 272 35.93 -3.08 20.64
N ILE A 273 35.71 -1.89 20.10
CA ILE A 273 34.43 -1.40 19.59
C ILE A 273 34.55 -1.37 18.07
N TYR A 274 33.49 -1.83 17.39
CA TYR A 274 33.39 -1.73 15.94
C TYR A 274 32.10 -1.04 15.52
N ILE A 275 32.18 -0.35 14.39
CA ILE A 275 31.07 0.28 13.68
C ILE A 275 31.13 -0.25 12.25
N ALA A 276 30.15 -1.08 11.86
CA ALA A 276 30.02 -1.62 10.51
C ALA A 276 28.85 -0.95 9.78
N LEU A 277 29.13 -0.39 8.61
CA LEU A 277 28.17 0.35 7.80
C LEU A 277 27.63 -0.53 6.67
N LYS A 278 26.33 -0.46 6.45
CA LYS A 278 25.60 -1.05 5.33
C LYS A 278 24.94 0.12 4.59
N ILE A 279 25.68 0.70 3.66
CA ILE A 279 25.25 1.84 2.82
C ILE A 279 25.56 1.48 1.38
#